data_AF-A0A177FFS1-F1
#
_entry.id   AF-A0A177FFS1-F1
#
_cell.length_a   1.000
_cell.length_b   1.000
_cell.length_c   1.000
_cell.angle_alpha   90.00
_cell.angle_beta   90.00
_cell.angle_gamma   90.00
#
_symmetry.space_group_name_H-M   'P 1'
#
loop_
_entity.id
_entity.type
_entity.pdbx_description
1 polymer ?
#
loop_
_entity_poly.entity_id
_entity_poly.type
_entity_poly.pdbx_seq_one_letter_code
_entity_poly.pdbx_strand_id
1 'polypeptide(L)'
;MSAPTTDDGNAQAATGYTGPSAHIMIKEHILTDEIIKRHNDPESILGGPELILLNEYVQAPDQRLEILREHDMLDAEGARTGSRAQEAHHSIVGWAMANDYFHEEDIAKLKGWFDAGNADESMMEHGWRRQ
;
A
#
# COMPACT_ATOMS: atom_id res chain seq x y z
N MET A 1 -22.49 -28.69 42.80
CA MET A 1 -21.12 -28.15 42.90
C MET A 1 -20.49 -28.37 41.53
N SER A 2 -20.80 -27.51 40.56
CA SER A 2 -20.04 -26.30 40.18
C SER A 2 -18.74 -26.66 39.46
N ALA A 3 -18.65 -26.20 38.21
CA ALA A 3 -17.61 -26.41 37.21
C ALA A 3 -16.21 -25.92 37.64
N PRO A 4 -15.20 -26.24 36.81
CA PRO A 4 -14.19 -25.26 36.45
C PRO A 4 -14.29 -24.93 34.96
N THR A 5 -14.59 -23.66 34.68
CA THR A 5 -14.28 -22.96 33.45
C THR A 5 -12.81 -22.52 33.46
N THR A 6 -12.10 -22.73 32.36
CA THR A 6 -10.95 -21.94 31.91
C THR A 6 -10.92 -22.15 30.40
N ASP A 7 -11.50 -21.22 29.63
CA ASP A 7 -10.77 -20.12 29.00
C ASP A 7 -9.64 -20.64 28.11
N ASP A 8 -10.01 -21.13 26.92
CA ASP A 8 -9.08 -21.28 25.82
C ASP A 8 -9.36 -20.17 24.82
N GLY A 9 -8.61 -19.09 25.01
CA GLY A 9 -7.88 -18.47 23.93
C GLY A 9 -8.75 -17.92 22.82
N ASN A 10 -9.13 -16.65 22.99
CA ASN A 10 -9.27 -15.64 21.95
C ASN A 10 -8.44 -15.97 20.69
N ALA A 11 -9.00 -16.77 19.78
CA ALA A 11 -8.55 -16.85 18.41
C ALA A 11 -9.04 -15.56 17.76
N GLN A 12 -8.19 -14.52 17.80
CA GLN A 12 -8.33 -13.40 16.89
C GLN A 12 -8.52 -14.00 15.50
N ALA A 13 -9.73 -13.85 14.94
CA ALA A 13 -9.94 -14.13 13.54
C ALA A 13 -8.86 -13.35 12.79
N ALA A 14 -8.08 -14.05 11.96
CA ALA A 14 -7.22 -13.34 11.01
C ALA A 14 -8.15 -12.38 10.28
N THR A 15 -8.00 -11.07 10.54
CA THR A 15 -8.69 -9.99 9.82
C THR A 15 -8.08 -9.97 8.43
N GLY A 16 -8.41 -11.00 7.65
CA GLY A 16 -7.96 -11.18 6.29
C GLY A 16 -8.75 -10.24 5.41
N TYR A 17 -8.06 -9.46 4.60
CA TYR A 17 -8.66 -8.63 3.58
C TYR A 17 -9.69 -9.42 2.75
N THR A 18 -10.95 -8.96 2.74
CA THR A 18 -12.10 -9.58 2.06
C THR A 18 -12.44 -8.93 0.72
N GLY A 19 -11.67 -7.92 0.31
CA GLY A 19 -11.85 -7.24 -0.96
C GLY A 19 -11.34 -8.02 -2.19
N PRO A 20 -11.42 -7.41 -3.39
CA PRO A 20 -10.93 -8.01 -4.61
C PRO A 20 -9.45 -8.38 -4.50
N SER A 21 -9.06 -9.56 -4.99
CA SER A 21 -7.64 -9.94 -5.00
C SER A 21 -6.78 -8.93 -5.74
N ALA A 22 -5.48 -8.86 -5.43
CA ALA A 22 -4.55 -7.96 -6.12
C ALA A 22 -4.61 -8.10 -7.66
N HIS A 23 -4.78 -9.33 -8.17
CA HIS A 23 -4.96 -9.58 -9.60
C HIS A 23 -6.22 -8.90 -10.16
N ILE A 24 -7.35 -8.95 -9.45
CA ILE A 24 -8.58 -8.28 -9.86
C ILE A 24 -8.41 -6.76 -9.79
N MET A 25 -7.81 -6.26 -8.70
CA MET A 25 -7.57 -4.81 -8.54
C MET A 25 -6.74 -4.23 -9.67
N ILE A 26 -5.69 -4.96 -10.08
CA ILE A 26 -4.83 -4.59 -11.20
C ILE A 26 -5.62 -4.65 -12.51
N LYS A 27 -6.31 -5.77 -12.77
CA LYS A 27 -7.02 -5.97 -14.04
C LYS A 27 -8.15 -4.96 -14.27
N GLU A 28 -8.87 -4.60 -13.22
CA GLU A 28 -10.02 -3.69 -13.31
C GLU A 28 -9.65 -2.24 -13.01
N HIS A 29 -8.38 -1.95 -12.76
CA HIS A 29 -7.89 -0.60 -12.48
C HIS A 29 -8.54 0.06 -11.26
N ILE A 30 -8.78 -0.71 -10.20
CA ILE A 30 -9.50 -0.26 -8.99
C ILE A 30 -8.63 -0.16 -7.74
N LEU A 31 -7.30 -0.34 -7.86
CA LEU A 31 -6.40 -0.32 -6.70
C LEU A 31 -6.45 1.04 -5.98
N THR A 32 -6.44 2.16 -6.73
CA THR A 32 -6.58 3.51 -6.17
C THR A 32 -7.84 3.65 -5.31
N ASP A 33 -8.97 3.19 -5.83
CA ASP A 33 -10.27 3.28 -5.18
C ASP A 33 -10.32 2.44 -3.92
N GLU A 34 -9.81 1.22 -3.99
CA GLU A 34 -9.82 0.31 -2.84
C GLU A 34 -8.81 0.76 -1.76
N ILE A 35 -7.68 1.39 -2.11
CA ILE A 35 -6.76 2.03 -1.14
C ILE A 35 -7.51 3.11 -0.36
N ILE A 36 -8.14 4.06 -1.06
CA ILE A 36 -8.82 5.21 -0.45
C ILE A 36 -10.01 4.74 0.41
N LYS A 37 -10.81 3.82 -0.13
CA LYS A 37 -12.03 3.33 0.50
C LYS A 37 -11.76 2.55 1.78
N ARG A 38 -10.71 1.73 1.81
CA ARG A 38 -10.43 0.80 2.91
C ARG A 38 -9.39 1.27 3.90
N HIS A 39 -8.79 2.44 3.70
CA HIS A 39 -7.69 2.90 4.55
C HIS A 39 -8.03 2.89 6.05
N ASN A 40 -9.26 3.30 6.40
CA ASN A 40 -9.75 3.35 7.78
C ASN A 40 -10.46 2.06 8.24
N ASP A 41 -10.52 1.04 7.37
CA ASP A 41 -11.10 -0.25 7.72
C ASP A 41 -10.03 -1.16 8.36
N PRO A 42 -10.42 -2.13 9.21
CA PRO A 42 -9.51 -3.15 9.72
C PRO A 42 -8.80 -3.98 8.63
N GLU A 43 -9.29 -3.89 7.39
CA GLU A 43 -8.77 -4.54 6.19
C GLU A 43 -8.08 -3.54 5.26
N SER A 44 -7.42 -2.52 5.81
CA SER A 44 -6.62 -1.57 5.04
C SER A 44 -5.60 -2.29 4.15
N ILE A 45 -5.51 -1.85 2.89
CA ILE A 45 -4.67 -2.49 1.86
C ILE A 45 -3.19 -2.16 2.08
N LEU A 46 -2.92 -0.94 2.54
CA LEU A 46 -1.57 -0.42 2.71
C LEU A 46 -1.31 -0.08 4.16
N GLY A 47 -0.18 -0.55 4.68
CA GLY A 47 0.38 -0.06 5.94
C GLY A 47 1.16 1.24 5.75
N GLY A 48 1.57 1.85 6.86
CA GLY A 48 2.30 3.13 6.87
C GLY A 48 3.49 3.21 5.89
N PRO A 49 4.41 2.22 5.81
CA PRO A 49 5.54 2.30 4.89
C PRO A 49 5.15 2.36 3.42
N GLU A 50 4.13 1.60 3.01
CA GLU A 50 3.61 1.63 1.64
C GLU A 50 2.87 2.94 1.35
N LEU A 51 2.17 3.51 2.35
CA LEU A 51 1.54 4.83 2.21
C LEU A 51 2.56 5.96 2.06
N ILE A 52 3.69 5.87 2.78
CA ILE A 52 4.81 6.82 2.63
C ILE A 52 5.39 6.74 1.22
N LEU A 53 5.70 5.54 0.74
CA LEU A 53 6.20 5.32 -0.62
C LEU A 53 5.20 5.84 -1.67
N LEU A 54 3.91 5.57 -1.49
CA LEU A 54 2.88 6.05 -2.41
C LEU A 54 2.76 7.57 -2.38
N ASN A 55 2.82 8.20 -1.20
CA ASN A 55 2.82 9.65 -1.08
C ASN A 55 4.05 10.27 -1.76
N GLU A 56 5.26 9.74 -1.55
CA GLU A 56 6.48 10.21 -2.23
C GLU A 56 6.32 10.18 -3.75
N TYR A 57 5.83 9.06 -4.29
CA TYR A 57 5.56 8.91 -5.71
C TYR A 57 4.51 9.90 -6.21
N VAL A 58 3.38 10.05 -5.51
CA VAL A 58 2.27 10.91 -5.91
C VAL A 58 2.66 12.40 -5.88
N GLN A 59 3.58 12.79 -5.01
CA GLN A 59 4.10 14.16 -4.95
C GLN A 59 5.12 14.43 -6.08
N ALA A 60 5.82 13.40 -6.57
CA ALA A 60 6.83 13.53 -7.61
C ALA A 60 6.81 12.33 -8.61
N PRO A 61 5.77 12.18 -9.43
CA PRO A 61 5.60 11.00 -10.27
C PRO A 61 6.71 10.88 -11.35
N ASP A 62 7.24 12.00 -11.82
CA ASP A 62 8.36 12.03 -12.77
C ASP A 62 9.67 11.47 -12.18
N GLN A 63 9.78 11.39 -10.85
CA GLN A 63 10.95 10.85 -10.14
C GLN A 63 10.81 9.35 -9.81
N ARG A 64 9.79 8.68 -10.34
CA ARG A 64 9.47 7.26 -10.07
C ARG A 64 10.68 6.32 -10.04
N LEU A 65 11.55 6.39 -11.04
CA LEU A 65 12.72 5.50 -11.13
C LEU A 65 13.78 5.81 -10.06
N GLU A 66 13.89 7.07 -9.63
CA GLU A 66 14.76 7.45 -8.52
C GLU A 66 14.19 6.93 -7.21
N ILE A 67 12.90 7.15 -6.97
CA ILE A 67 12.22 6.66 -5.76
C ILE A 67 12.35 5.13 -5.66
N LEU A 68 12.08 4.38 -6.74
CA LEU A 68 12.29 2.94 -6.74
C LEU A 68 13.73 2.54 -6.41
N ARG A 69 14.73 3.33 -6.84
CA ARG A 69 16.13 3.06 -6.53
C ARG A 69 16.46 3.33 -5.07
N GLU A 70 16.02 4.46 -4.53
CA GLU A 70 16.25 4.87 -3.14
C GLU A 70 15.69 3.86 -2.14
N HIS A 71 14.59 3.19 -2.50
CA HIS A 71 13.95 2.14 -1.71
C HIS A 71 14.44 0.70 -2.02
N ASP A 72 15.51 0.53 -2.81
CA ASP A 72 16.05 -0.78 -3.25
C ASP A 72 15.04 -1.64 -4.07
N MET A 73 14.04 -1.00 -4.66
CA MET A 73 12.94 -1.64 -5.41
C MET A 73 13.11 -1.59 -6.93
N LEU A 74 14.15 -0.94 -7.45
CA LEU A 74 14.42 -0.85 -8.89
C LEU A 74 14.92 -2.19 -9.44
N ASP A 75 14.33 -2.66 -10.54
CA ASP A 75 14.76 -3.90 -11.20
C ASP A 75 16.17 -3.79 -11.78
N ALA A 76 16.91 -4.91 -11.73
CA ALA A 76 18.17 -5.05 -12.44
C ALA A 76 17.93 -5.12 -13.96
N GLU A 77 18.97 -4.78 -14.74
CA GLU A 77 18.89 -4.87 -16.19
C GLU A 77 18.52 -6.29 -16.66
N GLY A 78 17.53 -6.39 -17.52
CA GLY A 78 17.02 -7.67 -18.04
C GLY A 78 16.07 -8.44 -17.12
N ALA A 79 15.81 -7.96 -15.90
CA ALA A 79 14.82 -8.54 -15.01
C ALA A 79 13.38 -8.21 -15.45
N ARG A 80 12.41 -8.99 -14.94
CA ARG A 80 10.99 -8.76 -15.17
C ARG A 80 10.56 -7.48 -14.45
N THR A 81 9.83 -6.59 -15.11
CA THR A 81 9.33 -5.35 -14.52
C THR A 81 8.56 -5.58 -13.22
N GLY A 82 8.89 -4.82 -12.19
CA GLY A 82 8.36 -4.90 -10.84
C GLY A 82 8.81 -6.13 -10.03
N SER A 83 9.71 -6.97 -10.55
CA SER A 83 10.12 -8.20 -9.87
C SER A 83 10.83 -7.91 -8.55
N ARG A 84 11.71 -6.91 -8.50
CA ARG A 84 12.43 -6.53 -7.28
C ARG A 84 11.46 -6.06 -6.20
N ALA A 85 10.57 -5.13 -6.53
CA ALA A 85 9.53 -4.64 -5.62
C ALA A 85 8.61 -5.78 -5.11
N GLN A 86 8.20 -6.68 -6.00
CA GLN A 86 7.29 -7.78 -5.65
C GLN A 86 7.97 -8.88 -4.82
N GLU A 87 9.15 -9.32 -5.23
CA GLU A 87 9.78 -10.54 -4.72
C GLU A 87 10.66 -10.27 -3.49
N ALA A 88 11.37 -9.14 -3.45
CA ALA A 88 12.26 -8.81 -2.34
C ALA A 88 11.60 -7.94 -1.27
N HIS A 89 10.64 -7.08 -1.66
CA HIS A 89 10.01 -6.12 -0.75
C HIS A 89 8.53 -6.39 -0.49
N HIS A 90 7.90 -7.31 -1.24
CA HIS A 90 6.46 -7.56 -1.18
C HIS A 90 5.60 -6.28 -1.31
N SER A 91 6.11 -5.29 -2.06
CA SER A 91 5.52 -3.97 -2.20
C SER A 91 4.57 -3.92 -3.39
N ILE A 92 3.28 -3.71 -3.13
CA ILE A 92 2.29 -3.52 -4.19
C ILE A 92 2.43 -2.13 -4.81
N VAL A 93 2.80 -1.13 -4.01
CA VAL A 93 3.04 0.24 -4.47
C VAL A 93 4.27 0.29 -5.38
N GLY A 94 5.40 -0.30 -4.94
CA GLY A 94 6.60 -0.39 -5.76
C GLY A 94 6.39 -1.18 -7.05
N TRP A 95 5.62 -2.28 -6.99
CA TRP A 95 5.23 -3.02 -8.18
C TRP A 95 4.37 -2.17 -9.14
N ALA A 96 3.37 -1.45 -8.61
CA ALA A 96 2.49 -0.58 -9.39
C ALA A 96 3.28 0.56 -10.05
N MET A 97 4.20 1.18 -9.33
CA MET A 97 5.12 2.19 -9.88
C MET A 97 5.99 1.61 -11.00
N ALA A 98 6.64 0.46 -10.78
CA ALA A 98 7.50 -0.14 -11.80
C ALA A 98 6.75 -0.45 -13.11
N ASN A 99 5.46 -0.79 -13.02
CA ASN A 99 4.59 -1.12 -14.15
C ASN A 99 3.82 0.07 -14.74
N ASP A 100 4.08 1.31 -14.30
CA ASP A 100 3.33 2.49 -14.74
C ASP A 100 1.81 2.33 -14.54
N TYR A 101 1.41 1.69 -13.43
CA TYR A 101 0.02 1.34 -13.18
C TYR A 101 -0.86 2.57 -12.90
N PHE A 102 -0.38 3.58 -12.18
CA PHE A 102 -1.20 4.73 -11.83
C PHE A 102 -1.23 5.74 -12.98
N HIS A 103 -2.42 6.00 -13.53
CA HIS A 103 -2.60 7.04 -14.55
C HIS A 103 -2.65 8.43 -13.90
N GLU A 104 -2.60 9.48 -14.73
CA GLU A 104 -2.66 10.87 -14.25
C GLU A 104 -3.89 11.14 -13.35
N GLU A 105 -5.04 10.56 -13.67
CA GLU A 105 -6.27 10.68 -12.88
C GLU A 105 -6.14 10.02 -11.50
N ASP A 106 -5.48 8.85 -11.43
CA ASP A 106 -5.20 8.16 -10.15
C ASP A 106 -4.27 8.98 -9.28
N ILE A 107 -3.20 9.50 -9.89
CA ILE A 107 -2.21 10.33 -9.19
C ILE A 107 -2.89 11.59 -8.65
N ALA A 108 -3.71 12.27 -9.45
CA ALA A 108 -4.45 13.46 -9.00
C ALA A 108 -5.40 13.14 -7.84
N LYS A 109 -6.10 12.01 -7.91
CA LYS A 109 -7.02 11.55 -6.86
C LYS A 109 -6.28 11.22 -5.56
N LEU A 110 -5.20 10.45 -5.65
CA LEU A 110 -4.34 10.10 -4.51
C LEU A 110 -3.71 11.35 -3.91
N LYS A 111 -3.27 12.30 -4.74
CA LYS A 111 -2.68 13.56 -4.29
C LYS A 111 -3.67 14.35 -3.45
N GLY A 112 -4.88 14.56 -3.95
CA GLY A 112 -5.93 15.23 -3.18
C GLY A 112 -6.27 14.49 -1.88
N TRP A 113 -6.23 13.17 -1.89
CA TRP A 113 -6.46 12.34 -0.71
C TRP A 113 -5.35 12.48 0.34
N PHE A 114 -4.08 12.46 -0.06
CA PHE A 114 -2.94 12.70 0.84
C PHE A 114 -2.89 14.15 1.34
N ASP A 115 -3.12 15.14 0.47
CA ASP A 115 -3.09 16.56 0.83
C ASP A 115 -4.17 16.89 1.87
N ALA A 116 -5.33 16.21 1.83
CA ALA A 116 -6.38 16.31 2.85
C ALA A 116 -5.99 15.69 4.21
N GLY A 117 -4.84 15.00 4.31
CA GLY A 117 -4.33 14.40 5.55
C GLY A 117 -4.95 13.05 5.89
N ASN A 118 -5.61 12.40 4.95
CA ASN A 118 -6.36 11.16 5.22
C ASN A 118 -5.48 9.98 5.67
N ALA A 119 -4.17 10.02 5.37
CA ALA A 119 -3.21 8.98 5.72
C ALA A 119 -2.18 9.43 6.77
N ASP A 120 -2.26 10.67 7.26
CA ASP A 120 -1.21 11.28 8.08
C ASP A 120 -0.93 10.45 9.33
N GLU A 121 -1.98 10.00 10.04
CA GLU A 121 -1.84 9.22 11.27
C GLU A 121 -1.04 7.93 11.01
N SER A 122 -1.47 7.12 10.04
CA SER A 122 -0.78 5.88 9.68
C SER A 122 0.64 6.11 9.17
N MET A 123 0.92 7.23 8.50
CA MET A 123 2.29 7.55 8.08
C MET A 123 3.15 8.03 9.27
N MET A 124 2.60 8.85 10.16
CA MET A 124 3.29 9.38 11.34
C MET A 124 3.69 8.28 12.33
N GLU A 125 2.87 7.23 12.48
CA GLU A 125 3.23 6.03 13.24
C GLU A 125 4.53 5.37 12.73
N HIS A 126 4.86 5.59 11.47
CA HIS A 126 6.05 5.08 10.81
C HIS A 126 7.13 6.16 10.60
N GLY A 127 7.08 7.25 11.36
CA GLY A 127 8.13 8.27 11.40
C GLY A 127 8.06 9.31 10.28
N TRP A 128 7.03 9.26 9.44
CA TRP A 128 6.76 10.33 8.49
C TRP A 128 6.40 11.63 9.22
N ARG A 129 6.74 12.75 8.60
CA ARG A 129 6.36 14.08 9.06
C ARG A 129 5.81 14.86 7.89
N ARG A 130 4.70 15.55 8.13
CA ARG A 130 4.13 16.48 7.17
C ARG A 130 5.16 17.56 6.83
N GLN A 131 5.41 17.72 5.54
CA GLN A 131 6.31 18.73 4.98
C GLN A 131 5.58 20.05 4.74
#